data_AF-A0A1F6T376-F1
#
_entry.id   AF-A0A1F6T376-F1
#
_cell.length_a   1.000
_cell.length_b   1.000
_cell.length_c   1.000
_cell.angle_alpha   90.00
_cell.angle_beta   90.00
_cell.angle_gamma   90.00
#
_symmetry.space_group_name_H-M   'P 1'
#
loop_
_entity.id
_entity.type
_entity.pdbx_description
1 polymer ?
#
loop_
_entity_poly.entity_id
_entity_poly.type
_entity_poly.pdbx_seq_one_letter_code
_entity_poly.pdbx_strand_id
1 'polypeptide(L)'
;MVTVAVDLPFLPRDLVANLARHWDGRRCRYASCDGQHRLAILWPPGMAGALEDWLNAGHASVHGFLAAHGDPLPFPAADCDALDINLNTPEAFRDAEKHPR
;
A
#
# COMPACT_ATOMS: atom_id res chain seq x y z
N MET A 1 0.91 1.60 -12.56
CA MET A 1 1.44 0.30 -12.06
C MET A 1 0.98 0.13 -10.63
N VAL A 2 0.66 -1.08 -10.18
CA VAL A 2 0.38 -1.34 -8.75
C VAL A 2 1.51 -2.16 -8.16
N THR A 3 1.99 -1.77 -6.98
CA THR A 3 2.94 -2.56 -6.18
C THR A 3 2.29 -2.91 -4.86
N VAL A 4 2.51 -4.13 -4.40
CA VAL A 4 2.07 -4.60 -3.08
C VAL A 4 3.26 -5.20 -2.35
N ALA A 5 3.34 -5.01 -1.04
CA ALA A 5 4.31 -5.72 -0.23
C ALA A 5 3.96 -7.22 -0.18
N VAL A 6 5.00 -8.05 -0.32
CA VAL A 6 4.84 -9.51 -0.41
C VAL A 6 4.38 -10.16 0.90
N ASP A 7 4.58 -9.43 2.00
CA ASP A 7 4.22 -9.81 3.36
C ASP A 7 2.76 -9.50 3.72
N LEU A 8 1.95 -9.03 2.76
CA LEU A 8 0.50 -8.82 2.86
C LEU A 8 -0.25 -9.97 2.14
N PRO A 9 -0.50 -11.12 2.80
CA PRO A 9 -1.03 -12.32 2.15
C PRO A 9 -2.52 -12.23 1.78
N PHE A 10 -3.30 -11.35 2.42
CA PHE A 10 -4.76 -11.29 2.29
C PHE A 10 -5.22 -10.01 1.59
N LEU A 11 -4.71 -9.78 0.37
CA LEU A 11 -5.11 -8.62 -0.42
C LEU A 11 -6.59 -8.68 -0.83
N PRO A 12 -7.37 -7.59 -0.66
CA PRO A 12 -8.74 -7.53 -1.15
C PRO A 12 -8.82 -7.81 -2.65
N ARG A 13 -9.82 -8.60 -3.07
CA ARG A 13 -9.97 -9.01 -4.49
C ARG A 13 -10.15 -7.81 -5.43
N ASP A 14 -10.76 -6.74 -4.93
CA ASP A 14 -11.04 -5.50 -5.64
C ASP A 14 -10.03 -4.38 -5.33
N LEU A 15 -8.89 -4.68 -4.67
CA LEU A 15 -7.85 -3.73 -4.28
C LEU A 15 -7.50 -2.75 -5.41
N VAL A 16 -7.18 -3.27 -6.59
CA VAL A 16 -6.78 -2.45 -7.75
C VAL A 16 -7.94 -1.60 -8.25
N ALA A 17 -9.16 -2.15 -8.29
CA ALA A 17 -10.34 -1.42 -8.72
C ALA A 17 -10.67 -0.28 -7.74
N ASN A 18 -10.53 -0.52 -6.43
CA ASN A 18 -10.72 0.49 -5.39
C ASN A 18 -9.66 1.58 -5.48
N LEU A 19 -8.37 1.23 -5.60
CA LEU A 19 -7.29 2.20 -5.80
C LEU A 19 -7.53 3.06 -7.06
N ALA A 20 -7.93 2.46 -8.18
CA ALA A 20 -8.14 3.17 -9.44
C ALA A 20 -9.45 4.00 -9.49
N ARG A 21 -10.40 3.76 -8.58
CA ARG A 21 -11.72 4.41 -8.61
C ARG A 21 -11.59 5.93 -8.46
N HIS A 22 -12.04 6.69 -9.47
CA HIS A 22 -11.88 8.16 -9.52
C HIS A 22 -10.43 8.64 -9.37
N TRP A 23 -9.46 7.84 -9.79
CA TRP A 23 -8.06 8.26 -9.82
C TRP A 23 -7.78 9.05 -11.11
N ASP A 24 -7.19 10.24 -10.97
CA ASP A 24 -6.89 11.13 -12.11
C ASP A 24 -5.54 10.84 -12.77
N GLY A 25 -4.78 9.88 -12.24
CA GLY A 25 -3.50 9.46 -12.78
C GLY A 25 -2.34 10.42 -12.49
N ARG A 26 -2.48 11.40 -11.60
CA ARG A 26 -1.44 12.43 -11.34
C ARG A 26 -0.56 12.13 -10.13
N ARG A 27 -1.15 11.59 -9.08
CA ARG A 27 -0.47 11.30 -7.81
C ARG A 27 -0.47 9.83 -7.51
N CYS A 28 0.44 9.37 -6.65
CA CYS A 28 0.32 8.03 -6.09
C CYS A 28 -1.00 7.90 -5.32
N ARG A 29 -1.55 6.70 -5.25
CA ARG A 29 -2.67 6.41 -4.36
C ARG A 29 -2.39 5.12 -3.61
N TYR A 30 -2.65 5.10 -2.31
CA TYR A 30 -2.29 3.96 -1.48
C TYR A 30 -3.41 3.61 -0.50
N ALA A 31 -3.52 2.33 -0.15
CA ALA A 31 -4.47 1.89 0.87
C ALA A 31 -4.10 2.47 2.23
N SER A 32 -5.11 2.95 2.97
CA SER A 32 -4.96 3.50 4.31
C SER A 32 -5.98 2.88 5.25
N CYS A 33 -5.51 2.45 6.41
CA CYS A 33 -6.30 1.82 7.46
C CYS A 33 -6.01 2.55 8.77
N ASP A 34 -7.05 3.14 9.37
CA ASP A 34 -6.96 4.01 10.54
C ASP A 34 -5.91 5.12 10.41
N GLY A 35 -5.83 5.72 9.21
CA GLY A 35 -4.89 6.79 8.89
C GLY A 35 -3.45 6.31 8.67
N GLN A 36 -3.18 5.02 8.83
CA GLN A 36 -1.87 4.41 8.58
C GLN A 36 -1.81 3.87 7.15
N HIS A 37 -0.74 4.18 6.42
CA HIS A 37 -0.54 3.64 5.09
C HIS A 37 -0.35 2.11 5.13
N ARG A 38 -0.78 1.43 4.08
CA ARG A 38 -0.41 0.05 3.77
C ARG A 38 0.36 0.07 2.46
N LEU A 39 1.35 -0.82 2.33
CA LEU A 39 2.19 -0.91 1.13
C LEU A 39 1.44 -1.61 -0.01
N ALA A 40 0.31 -1.05 -0.40
CA ALA A 40 -0.48 -1.38 -1.58
C ALA A 40 -0.73 -0.07 -2.34
N ILE A 41 0.09 0.18 -3.36
CA ILE A 41 0.29 1.50 -3.95
C ILE A 41 0.04 1.44 -5.45
N LEU A 42 -0.81 2.34 -5.93
CA LEU A 42 -1.03 2.66 -7.32
C LEU A 42 -0.14 3.86 -7.72
N TRP A 43 0.74 3.63 -8.69
CA TRP A 43 1.73 4.58 -9.18
C TRP A 43 1.29 5.19 -10.51
N PRO A 44 1.32 6.54 -10.65
CA PRO A 44 1.13 7.21 -11.93
C PRO A 44 2.34 6.97 -12.85
N PRO A 45 2.15 7.06 -14.18
CA PRO A 45 3.25 7.03 -15.13
C PRO A 45 4.28 8.14 -14.83
N GLY A 46 5.57 7.86 -15.07
CA GLY A 46 6.63 8.86 -14.93
C GLY A 46 7.12 9.13 -13.50
N MET A 47 6.57 8.45 -12.49
CA MET A 47 6.96 8.68 -11.08
C MET A 47 8.40 8.25 -10.73
N ALA A 48 9.06 7.49 -11.61
CA ALA A 48 10.42 7.01 -11.37
C ALA A 48 11.43 8.14 -11.11
N GLY A 49 11.36 9.25 -11.87
CA GLY A 49 12.29 10.37 -11.68
C GLY A 49 12.11 11.07 -10.32
N ALA A 50 10.86 11.32 -9.91
CA ALA A 50 10.59 11.90 -8.60
C ALA A 50 11.05 11.00 -7.44
N LEU A 51 10.92 9.68 -7.59
CA LEU A 51 11.42 8.72 -6.60
C LEU A 51 12.96 8.68 -6.57
N GLU A 52 13.62 8.76 -7.71
CA GLU A 52 15.08 8.84 -7.81
C GLU A 52 15.61 10.12 -7.14
N ASP A 53 15.00 11.27 -7.41
CA ASP A 53 15.35 12.55 -6.76
C ASP A 53 15.20 12.47 -5.24
N TRP A 54 14.10 11.86 -4.76
CA TRP A 54 13.85 11.65 -3.34
C TRP A 54 14.94 10.81 -2.66
N LEU A 55 15.35 9.71 -3.31
CA LEU A 55 16.43 8.83 -2.84
C LEU A 55 17.78 9.56 -2.86
N ASN A 56 18.07 10.32 -3.92
CA ASN A 56 19.32 11.09 -4.06
C ASN A 56 19.43 12.24 -3.05
N ALA A 57 18.31 12.79 -2.58
CA ALA A 57 18.27 13.74 -1.47
C ALA A 57 18.54 13.08 -0.10
N GLY A 58 18.77 11.76 -0.05
CA GLY A 58 19.09 11.00 1.16
C GLY A 58 17.86 10.52 1.93
N HIS A 59 16.65 10.63 1.37
CA HIS A 59 15.46 10.10 1.99
C HIS A 59 15.31 8.60 1.70
N ALA A 60 14.95 7.80 2.71
CA ALA A 60 14.72 6.36 2.56
C ALA A 60 13.28 5.92 2.89
N SER A 61 12.44 6.85 3.35
CA SER A 61 11.08 6.54 3.79
C SER A 61 10.10 6.55 2.62
N VAL A 62 9.54 5.39 2.29
CA VAL A 62 8.41 5.27 1.36
C VAL A 62 7.19 6.01 1.90
N HIS A 63 6.95 5.95 3.21
CA HIS A 63 5.87 6.73 3.84
C HIS A 63 6.05 8.23 3.61
N GLY A 64 7.26 8.76 3.84
CA GLY A 64 7.57 10.16 3.57
C GLY A 64 7.34 10.54 2.12
N PHE A 65 7.75 9.67 1.18
CA PHE A 65 7.49 9.88 -0.24
C PHE A 65 6.00 9.93 -0.55
N LEU A 66 5.21 8.98 -0.03
CA LEU A 66 3.76 8.93 -0.24
C LEU A 66 3.03 10.11 0.40
N ALA A 67 3.50 10.61 1.55
CA ALA A 67 2.94 11.82 2.15
C ALA A 67 3.12 13.05 1.26
N ALA A 68 4.24 13.14 0.52
CA ALA A 68 4.52 14.25 -0.39
C ALA A 68 3.87 14.07 -1.78
N HIS A 69 3.84 12.84 -2.31
CA HIS A 69 3.50 12.56 -3.71
C HIS A 69 2.24 11.73 -3.91
N GLY A 70 1.59 11.30 -2.83
CA GLY A 70 0.42 10.41 -2.86
C GLY A 70 -0.80 10.97 -2.15
N ASP A 71 -1.93 10.31 -2.38
CA ASP A 71 -3.20 10.52 -1.69
C ASP A 71 -3.62 9.21 -1.00
N PRO A 72 -3.94 9.23 0.31
CA PRO A 72 -4.46 8.05 0.99
C PRO A 72 -5.87 7.72 0.50
N LEU A 73 -6.14 6.44 0.29
CA LEU A 73 -7.48 5.90 0.09
C LEU A 73 -7.88 5.11 1.35
N PRO A 74 -8.83 5.60 2.16
CA PRO A 74 -9.35 4.84 3.30
C PRO A 74 -10.01 3.54 2.84
N PHE A 75 -9.60 2.42 3.40
CA PHE A 75 -10.25 1.12 3.18
C PHE A 75 -11.29 0.84 4.28
N PRO A 76 -12.35 0.07 3.97
CA PRO A 76 -13.28 -0.43 4.97
C PRO A 76 -12.58 -1.26 6.06
N ALA A 77 -13.09 -1.24 7.29
CA ALA A 77 -12.50 -1.97 8.42
C ALA A 77 -12.28 -3.47 8.12
N ALA A 78 -13.22 -4.12 7.44
CA ALA A 78 -13.10 -5.53 7.08
C ALA A 78 -11.91 -5.83 6.13
N ASP A 79 -11.58 -4.90 5.23
CA ASP A 79 -10.39 -5.02 4.37
C ASP A 79 -9.12 -4.65 5.14
N CYS A 80 -9.23 -3.75 6.12
CA CYS A 80 -8.12 -3.37 6.99
C CYS A 80 -7.67 -4.52 7.88
N ASP A 81 -8.58 -5.31 8.44
CA ASP A 81 -8.24 -6.51 9.22
C ASP A 81 -7.35 -7.47 8.41
N ALA A 82 -7.63 -7.61 7.11
CA ALA A 82 -6.84 -8.44 6.21
C ALA A 82 -5.48 -7.81 5.84
N LEU A 83 -5.46 -6.50 5.60
CA LEU A 83 -4.24 -5.73 5.29
C LEU A 83 -3.32 -5.51 6.51
N ASP A 84 -3.80 -5.73 7.73
CA ASP A 84 -3.04 -5.61 8.98
C ASP A 84 -2.23 -6.86 9.32
N ILE A 85 -2.54 -7.99 8.68
CA ILE A 85 -1.78 -9.22 8.86
C ILE A 85 -0.50 -9.13 8.03
N ASN A 86 0.58 -8.68 8.66
CA ASN A 86 1.91 -8.69 8.05
C ASN A 86 2.74 -9.89 8.54
N LEU A 87 3.25 -10.70 7.60
CA LEU A 87 4.07 -11.89 7.84
C LEU A 87 5.54 -11.60 8.20
N ASN A 88 5.76 -10.76 9.22
CA ASN A 88 7.11 -10.42 9.68
C ASN A 88 7.65 -11.37 10.77
N THR A 89 6.80 -12.18 11.40
CA THR A 89 7.19 -13.05 12.53
C THR A 89 6.69 -14.49 12.34
N PRO A 90 7.38 -15.51 12.88
CA PRO A 90 6.91 -16.90 12.84
C PRO A 90 5.50 -17.09 13.41
N GLU A 91 5.13 -16.32 14.42
CA GLU A 91 3.79 -16.32 15.02
C GLU A 91 2.75 -15.86 14.00
N ALA A 92 3.02 -14.78 13.26
CA ALA A 92 2.14 -14.28 12.22
C ALA A 92 1.90 -15.32 11.10
N PHE A 93 2.92 -16.12 10.75
CA PHE A 93 2.75 -17.23 9.80
C PHE A 93 1.75 -18.28 10.31
N ARG A 94 1.85 -18.72 11.57
CA ARG A 94 0.95 -19.72 12.16
C ARG A 94 -0.50 -19.23 12.23
N ASP A 95 -0.69 -17.94 12.47
CA ASP A 95 -2.02 -17.35 12.55
C ASP A 95 -2.62 -17.13 11.15
N ALA A 96 -1.80 -16.77 10.16
CA ALA A 96 -2.22 -16.70 8.76
C ALA A 96 -2.65 -18.06 8.19
N GLU A 97 -2.02 -19.17 8.59
CA GLU A 97 -2.44 -20.53 8.20
C GLU A 97 -3.87 -20.89 8.66
N LYS A 98 -4.34 -20.25 9.75
CA LYS A 98 -5.69 -20.46 10.28
C LYS A 98 -6.71 -19.48 9.70
N HIS A 99 -6.25 -18.46 8.97
CA HIS A 99 -7.11 -17.44 8.40
C HIS A 99 -7.93 -18.06 7.23
N PRO A 100 -9.27 -17.91 7.24
CA PRO A 100 -10.08 -18.38 6.12
C PRO A 100 -9.71 -17.62 4.83
N ARG A 101 -9.72 -18.34 3.71
CA ARG A 101 -9.45 -17.75 2.38
C ARG A 101 -10.63 -16.99 1.81
#